data_AF-A0A7X9CAT0-F1
#
_entry.id   AF-A0A7X9CAT0-F1
#
_cell.length_a   1.000
_cell.length_b   1.000
_cell.length_c   1.000
_cell.angle_alpha   90.00
_cell.angle_beta   90.00
_cell.angle_gamma   90.00
#
_symmetry.space_group_name_H-M   'P 1'
#
loop_
_entity.id
_entity.type
_entity.pdbx_description
1 polymer ?
#
loop_
_entity_poly.entity_id
_entity_poly.type
_entity_poly.pdbx_seq_one_letter_code
_entity_poly.pdbx_strand_id
1 'polypeptide(L)'
;MPTWLTTLAIVVAASQFLLERDRRKEEQERDKREQARQLTVWTVTDPAPRSRAYGVVLSNTSGSTFHDVEVHVRLHGKQTSPLELTILPPGTFYIEHAPQESYTWRFAVDPQHCDHHELRPYMKSDKYQVTSLEFTDSAGVRWHSDDRARLEAV
;
A
#
# COMPACT_ATOMS: atom_id res chain seq x y z
N MET A 1 2.08 -1.74 59.89
CA MET A 1 2.63 -1.36 58.57
C MET A 1 2.21 0.07 58.27
N PRO A 2 3.12 0.99 57.93
CA PRO A 2 2.77 2.38 57.68
C PRO A 2 1.97 2.50 56.37
N THR A 3 0.74 3.01 56.45
CA THR A 3 -0.21 3.15 55.31
C THR A 3 0.29 4.09 54.21
N TRP A 4 1.22 4.99 54.52
CA TRP A 4 1.80 5.92 53.54
C TRP A 4 2.68 5.22 52.50
N LEU A 5 3.34 4.11 52.85
CA LEU A 5 4.16 3.32 51.93
C LEU A 5 3.31 2.62 50.86
N THR A 6 2.13 2.12 51.23
CA THR A 6 1.19 1.49 50.29
C THR A 6 0.58 2.49 49.33
N THR A 7 0.24 3.70 49.79
CA THR A 7 -0.30 4.75 48.92
C THR A 7 0.73 5.22 47.90
N LEU A 8 2.01 5.38 48.32
CA LEU A 8 3.10 5.76 47.41
C LEU A 8 3.31 4.69 46.32
N ALA A 9 3.31 3.41 46.70
CA ALA A 9 3.47 2.31 45.77
C ALA A 9 2.35 2.25 44.72
N ILE A 10 1.09 2.49 45.12
CA ILE A 10 -0.06 2.51 44.21
C ILE A 10 0.06 3.67 43.20
N VAL A 11 0.47 4.85 43.65
CA VAL A 11 0.67 6.02 42.77
C VAL A 11 1.80 5.76 41.76
N VAL A 12 2.92 5.20 42.20
CA VAL A 12 4.04 4.83 41.30
C VAL A 12 3.59 3.77 40.30
N ALA A 13 2.89 2.71 40.74
CA ALA A 13 2.39 1.67 39.86
C ALA A 13 1.38 2.20 38.82
N ALA A 14 0.46 3.09 39.24
CA ALA A 14 -0.48 3.74 38.33
C ALA A 14 0.25 4.62 37.30
N SER A 15 1.28 5.37 37.72
CA SER A 15 2.08 6.18 36.80
C SER A 15 2.85 5.34 35.78
N GLN A 16 3.46 4.24 36.22
CA GLN A 16 4.17 3.29 35.35
C GLN A 16 3.20 2.62 34.36
N PHE A 17 2.01 2.24 34.82
CA PHE A 17 0.98 1.65 33.97
C PHE A 17 0.51 2.62 32.88
N LEU A 18 0.31 3.90 33.21
CA LEU A 18 -0.08 4.91 32.23
C LEU A 18 1.01 5.13 31.18
N LEU A 19 2.27 5.29 31.61
CA LEU A 19 3.41 5.47 30.71
C LEU A 19 3.62 4.27 29.77
N GLU A 20 3.52 3.06 30.31
CA GLU A 20 3.66 1.82 29.53
C GLU A 20 2.50 1.65 28.53
N ARG A 21 1.27 2.06 28.91
CA ARG A 21 0.13 2.04 28.00
C ARG A 21 0.32 2.99 26.82
N ASP A 22 0.86 4.18 27.07
CA ASP A 22 1.11 5.16 26.01
C ASP A 22 2.24 4.68 25.10
N ARG A 23 3.32 4.13 25.66
CA ARG A 23 4.41 3.53 24.88
C ARG A 23 3.94 2.38 23.98
N ARG A 24 3.09 1.50 24.50
CA ARG A 24 2.51 0.39 23.71
C ARG A 24 1.65 0.88 22.55
N LYS A 25 0.90 1.97 22.74
CA LYS A 25 0.11 2.57 21.67
C LYS A 25 1.01 3.14 20.59
N GLU A 26 2.05 3.86 20.96
CA GLU A 26 3.03 4.41 20.01
C GLU A 26 3.74 3.31 19.22
N GLU A 27 4.12 2.22 19.88
CA GLU A 27 4.70 1.04 19.22
C GLU A 27 3.70 0.40 18.23
N GLN A 28 2.44 0.21 18.63
CA GLN A 28 1.42 -0.34 17.73
C GLN A 28 1.15 0.56 16.52
N GLU A 29 1.05 1.87 16.73
CA GLU A 29 0.86 2.83 15.63
C GLU A 29 2.06 2.86 14.68
N ARG A 30 3.27 2.68 15.23
CA ARG A 30 4.48 2.57 14.43
C ARG A 30 4.49 1.27 13.62
N ASP A 31 4.13 0.16 14.22
CA ASP A 31 4.11 -1.15 13.55
C ASP A 31 3.08 -1.18 12.40
N LYS A 32 1.89 -0.62 12.61
CA LYS A 32 0.86 -0.47 11.57
C LYS A 32 1.36 0.38 10.39
N ARG A 33 1.98 1.54 10.69
CA ARG A 33 2.58 2.40 9.65
C ARG A 33 3.70 1.69 8.89
N GLU A 34 4.52 0.91 9.59
CA GLU A 34 5.62 0.17 8.97
C GLU A 34 5.10 -0.93 8.04
N GLN A 35 4.05 -1.65 8.45
CA GLN A 35 3.37 -2.60 7.59
C GLN A 35 2.79 -1.90 6.33
N ALA A 36 2.06 -0.80 6.51
CA ALA A 36 1.40 -0.12 5.39
C ALA A 36 2.42 0.42 4.36
N ARG A 37 3.64 0.77 4.78
CA ARG A 37 4.75 1.17 3.88
C ARG A 37 5.31 0.03 3.02
N GLN A 38 5.00 -1.21 3.34
CA GLN A 38 5.46 -2.39 2.59
C GLN A 38 4.56 -2.69 1.38
N LEU A 39 3.52 -1.88 1.15
CA LEU A 39 2.80 -1.81 -0.12
C LEU A 39 3.38 -0.72 -1.00
N THR A 40 3.83 -1.09 -2.20
CA THR A 40 4.33 -0.16 -3.21
C THR A 40 3.67 -0.44 -4.56
N VAL A 41 3.36 0.61 -5.31
CA VAL A 41 2.74 0.51 -6.63
C VAL A 41 3.40 1.50 -7.58
N TRP A 42 3.73 1.07 -8.79
CA TRP A 42 4.32 1.94 -9.81
C TRP A 42 3.89 1.55 -11.22
N THR A 43 3.88 2.52 -12.13
CA THR A 43 3.52 2.28 -13.53
C THR A 43 4.68 1.71 -14.32
N VAL A 44 4.38 0.76 -15.20
CA VAL A 44 5.34 0.11 -16.11
C VAL A 44 4.83 0.12 -17.55
N THR A 45 5.73 -0.16 -18.49
CA THR A 45 5.42 -0.43 -19.90
C THR A 45 6.20 -1.61 -20.42
N ASP A 46 5.62 -2.38 -21.33
CA ASP A 46 6.39 -3.19 -22.27
C ASP A 46 6.79 -2.31 -23.48
N PRO A 47 8.08 -2.02 -23.69
CA PRO A 47 8.54 -1.20 -24.80
C PRO A 47 8.43 -1.89 -26.18
N ALA A 48 7.96 -3.14 -26.25
CA ALA A 48 7.84 -3.91 -27.48
C ALA A 48 7.18 -3.09 -28.60
N PRO A 49 7.85 -2.94 -29.76
CA PRO A 49 7.47 -1.96 -30.78
C PRO A 49 6.13 -2.24 -31.47
N ARG A 50 5.61 -3.47 -31.37
CA ARG A 50 4.35 -3.88 -32.02
C ARG A 50 3.13 -3.89 -31.10
N SER A 51 3.33 -3.89 -29.79
CA SER A 51 2.25 -3.98 -28.79
C SER A 51 2.71 -3.33 -27.48
N ARG A 52 2.82 -2.00 -27.47
CA ARG A 52 3.19 -1.28 -26.26
C ARG A 52 2.05 -1.39 -25.25
N ALA A 53 2.24 -2.23 -24.24
CA ALA A 53 1.35 -2.34 -23.11
C ALA A 53 1.76 -1.36 -22.01
N TYR A 54 0.77 -0.96 -21.21
CA TYR A 54 0.94 -0.12 -20.03
C TYR A 54 0.21 -0.79 -18.89
N GLY A 55 0.71 -0.63 -17.68
CA GLY A 55 0.06 -1.18 -16.52
C GLY A 55 0.73 -0.72 -15.25
N VAL A 56 0.39 -1.40 -14.17
CA VAL A 56 0.99 -1.18 -12.86
C VAL A 56 1.60 -2.47 -12.36
N VAL A 57 2.67 -2.32 -11.58
CA VAL A 57 3.18 -3.38 -10.73
C VAL A 57 2.84 -3.02 -9.30
N LEU A 58 2.21 -3.96 -8.59
CA LEU A 58 1.97 -3.90 -7.16
C LEU A 58 2.96 -4.83 -6.47
N SER A 59 3.64 -4.35 -5.44
CA SER A 59 4.52 -5.16 -4.61
C SER A 59 4.11 -5.03 -3.16
N ASN A 60 3.69 -6.16 -2.58
CA ASN A 60 3.38 -6.31 -1.18
C ASN A 60 4.46 -7.19 -0.53
N THR A 61 5.34 -6.55 0.25
CA THR A 61 6.43 -7.22 0.97
C THR A 61 6.12 -7.44 2.45
N SER A 62 4.87 -7.21 2.88
CA SER A 62 4.50 -7.20 4.30
C SER A 62 4.34 -8.56 4.96
N GLY A 63 4.28 -9.63 4.17
CA GLY A 63 3.92 -10.96 4.65
C GLY A 63 2.44 -11.10 5.05
N SER A 64 1.63 -10.04 4.94
CA SER A 64 0.19 -10.03 5.21
C SER A 64 -0.62 -9.55 4.00
N THR A 65 -1.92 -9.81 3.98
CA THR A 65 -2.82 -9.32 2.92
C THR A 65 -3.22 -7.87 3.15
N PHE A 66 -3.39 -7.12 2.06
CA PHE A 66 -4.12 -5.86 2.05
C PHE A 66 -5.52 -6.07 1.44
N HIS A 67 -6.47 -5.27 1.85
CA HIS A 67 -7.88 -5.36 1.45
C HIS A 67 -8.37 -4.04 0.87
N ASP A 68 -9.44 -4.11 0.06
CA ASP A 68 -10.13 -2.96 -0.52
C ASP A 68 -9.15 -1.97 -1.21
N VAL A 69 -8.19 -2.51 -1.97
CA VAL A 69 -7.13 -1.72 -2.60
C VAL A 69 -7.69 -0.99 -3.81
N GLU A 70 -7.58 0.33 -3.82
CA GLU A 70 -7.95 1.19 -4.95
C GLU A 70 -6.72 1.96 -5.43
N VAL A 71 -6.38 1.81 -6.71
CA VAL A 71 -5.23 2.48 -7.31
C VAL A 71 -5.71 3.42 -8.41
N HIS A 72 -5.45 4.71 -8.26
CA HIS A 72 -5.69 5.69 -9.31
C HIS A 72 -4.41 5.92 -10.12
N VAL A 73 -4.54 5.84 -11.44
CA VAL A 73 -3.39 5.88 -12.35
C VAL A 73 -3.63 6.91 -13.44
N ARG A 74 -2.61 7.72 -13.70
CA ARG A 74 -2.54 8.57 -14.88
C ARG A 74 -1.71 7.85 -15.94
N LEU A 75 -2.29 7.65 -17.12
CA LEU A 75 -1.59 7.14 -18.31
C LEU A 75 -1.79 8.13 -19.46
N HIS A 76 -0.71 8.43 -20.20
CA HIS A 76 -0.73 9.44 -21.26
C HIS A 76 -1.23 10.83 -20.80
N GLY A 77 -1.06 11.17 -19.52
CA GLY A 77 -1.55 12.43 -18.96
C GLY A 77 -3.05 12.46 -18.70
N LYS A 78 -3.77 11.33 -18.86
CA LYS A 78 -5.20 11.20 -18.57
C LYS A 78 -5.41 10.25 -17.40
N GLN A 79 -6.40 10.55 -16.57
CA GLN A 79 -6.83 9.61 -15.53
C GLN A 79 -7.51 8.40 -16.17
N THR A 80 -7.14 7.20 -15.72
CA THR A 80 -7.81 5.95 -16.09
C THR A 80 -8.99 5.70 -15.15
N SER A 81 -9.79 4.67 -15.43
CA SER A 81 -10.64 4.09 -14.39
C SER A 81 -9.77 3.58 -13.24
N PRO A 82 -10.21 3.68 -11.98
CA PRO A 82 -9.50 3.09 -10.85
C PRO A 82 -9.29 1.59 -11.05
N LEU A 83 -8.17 1.08 -10.55
CA LEU A 83 -7.93 -0.35 -10.39
C LEU A 83 -8.38 -0.75 -8.98
N GLU A 84 -9.37 -1.62 -8.91
CA GLU A 84 -9.95 -2.10 -7.64
C GLU A 84 -9.56 -3.56 -7.39
N LEU A 85 -9.04 -3.86 -6.21
CA LEU A 85 -8.71 -5.22 -5.75
C LEU A 85 -9.33 -5.46 -4.37
N THR A 86 -10.18 -6.47 -4.25
CA THR A 86 -10.73 -6.87 -2.95
C THR A 86 -9.65 -7.38 -1.99
N ILE A 87 -8.63 -8.05 -2.53
CA ILE A 87 -7.53 -8.61 -1.76
C ILE A 87 -6.23 -8.54 -2.55
N LEU A 88 -5.15 -8.13 -1.88
CA LEU A 88 -3.79 -8.14 -2.40
C LEU A 88 -2.91 -9.02 -1.49
N PRO A 89 -2.59 -10.25 -1.90
CA PRO A 89 -1.73 -11.12 -1.13
C PRO A 89 -0.26 -10.66 -1.14
N PRO A 90 0.59 -11.22 -0.27
CA PRO A 90 2.03 -11.04 -0.36
C PRO A 90 2.55 -11.48 -1.73
N GLY A 91 3.44 -10.69 -2.33
CA GLY A 91 4.00 -10.97 -3.65
C GLY A 91 4.13 -9.72 -4.51
N THR A 92 4.50 -9.95 -5.78
CA THR A 92 4.57 -8.90 -6.78
C THR A 92 3.70 -9.29 -7.96
N PHE A 93 2.85 -8.38 -8.42
CA PHE A 93 1.84 -8.62 -9.44
C PHE A 93 1.89 -7.52 -10.49
N TYR A 94 1.79 -7.91 -11.76
CA TYR A 94 1.58 -7.00 -12.87
C TYR A 94 0.12 -7.03 -13.30
N ILE A 95 -0.45 -5.84 -13.54
CA ILE A 95 -1.82 -5.66 -14.01
C ILE A 95 -1.79 -4.72 -15.21
N GLU A 96 -2.17 -5.24 -16.37
CA GLU A 96 -2.21 -4.50 -17.63
C GLU A 96 -3.47 -3.65 -17.74
N HIS A 97 -3.32 -2.42 -18.24
CA HIS A 97 -4.41 -1.53 -18.58
C HIS A 97 -4.86 -1.78 -20.04
N ALA A 98 -6.09 -2.26 -20.20
CA ALA A 98 -6.72 -2.61 -21.47
C ALA A 98 -8.02 -1.80 -21.70
N PRO A 99 -7.92 -0.52 -22.09
CA PRO A 99 -9.08 0.40 -22.12
C PRO A 99 -10.14 0.05 -23.19
N GLN A 100 -9.83 -0.91 -24.08
CA GLN A 100 -10.74 -1.37 -25.13
C GLN A 100 -11.55 -2.61 -24.70
N GLU A 101 -11.24 -3.21 -23.55
CA GLU A 101 -11.93 -4.37 -23.01
C GLU A 101 -13.07 -3.93 -22.06
N SER A 102 -14.02 -4.83 -21.79
CA SER A 102 -15.12 -4.56 -20.85
C SER A 102 -14.62 -4.32 -19.43
N TYR A 103 -13.51 -4.96 -19.07
CA TYR A 103 -12.74 -4.70 -17.86
C TYR A 103 -11.47 -3.97 -18.29
N THR A 104 -11.36 -2.70 -17.90
CA THR A 104 -10.26 -1.81 -18.30
C THR A 104 -8.91 -2.22 -17.70
N TRP A 105 -8.92 -3.14 -16.74
CA TRP A 105 -7.75 -3.76 -16.13
C TRP A 105 -7.86 -5.27 -16.28
N ARG A 106 -6.78 -5.90 -16.74
CA ARG A 106 -6.69 -7.36 -16.85
C ARG A 106 -6.46 -8.01 -15.49
N PHE A 107 -6.48 -9.34 -15.46
CA PHE A 107 -6.14 -10.07 -14.25
C PHE A 107 -4.67 -9.90 -13.86
N ALA A 108 -4.42 -9.94 -12.55
CA ALA A 108 -3.08 -9.95 -12.00
C ALA A 108 -2.31 -11.19 -12.42
N VAL A 109 -1.08 -10.98 -12.89
CA VAL A 109 -0.14 -12.04 -13.26
C VAL A 109 1.19 -11.81 -12.57
N ASP A 110 2.00 -12.87 -12.48
CA ASP A 110 3.39 -12.74 -12.07
C ASP A 110 4.15 -11.94 -13.14
N PRO A 111 4.84 -10.83 -12.78
CA PRO A 111 5.65 -10.06 -13.72
C PRO A 111 6.67 -10.89 -14.51
N GLN A 112 7.16 -12.01 -13.96
CA GLN A 112 8.12 -12.90 -14.64
C GLN A 112 7.47 -13.85 -15.66
N HIS A 113 6.16 -14.07 -15.54
CA HIS A 113 5.41 -15.03 -16.35
C HIS A 113 4.30 -14.36 -17.18
N CYS A 114 4.34 -13.04 -17.34
CA CYS A 114 3.41 -12.33 -18.18
C CYS A 114 3.79 -12.47 -19.67
N ASP A 115 2.83 -12.22 -20.57
CA ASP A 115 3.05 -12.28 -22.03
C ASP A 115 4.05 -11.23 -22.55
N HIS A 116 4.48 -10.31 -21.67
CA HIS A 116 5.38 -9.21 -21.97
C HIS A 116 6.83 -9.62 -21.72
N HIS A 117 7.72 -9.28 -22.66
CA HIS A 117 9.12 -9.71 -22.59
C HIS A 117 9.96 -8.88 -21.61
N GLU A 118 9.61 -7.61 -21.39
CA GLU A 118 10.38 -6.72 -20.52
C GLU A 118 9.50 -5.59 -19.96
N LEU A 119 9.12 -5.68 -18.68
CA LEU A 119 8.43 -4.59 -18.00
C LEU A 119 9.43 -3.52 -17.54
N ARG A 120 9.29 -2.29 -18.05
CA ARG A 120 10.14 -1.15 -17.69
C ARG A 120 9.37 -0.10 -16.88
N PRO A 121 9.88 0.35 -15.72
CA PRO A 121 9.22 1.38 -14.93
C PRO A 121 9.27 2.75 -15.59
N TYR A 122 8.20 3.53 -15.42
CA TYR A 122 8.21 4.95 -15.77
C TYR A 122 8.82 5.78 -14.65
N MET A 123 9.98 6.39 -14.91
CA MET A 123 10.72 7.18 -13.92
C MET A 123 10.98 8.64 -14.34
N LYS A 124 10.65 9.02 -15.58
CA LYS A 124 11.03 10.32 -16.17
C LYS A 124 9.84 11.25 -16.46
N SER A 125 8.60 10.82 -16.19
CA SER A 125 7.41 11.51 -16.66
C SER A 125 6.27 11.38 -15.64
N ASP A 126 5.61 12.48 -15.32
CA ASP A 126 4.38 12.53 -14.52
C ASP A 126 3.13 12.10 -15.31
N LYS A 127 3.25 11.96 -16.64
CA LYS A 127 2.19 11.45 -17.52
C LYS A 127 1.86 9.97 -17.31
N TYR A 128 2.73 9.24 -16.61
CA TYR A 128 2.60 7.82 -16.28
C TYR A 128 2.94 7.69 -14.79
N GLN A 129 1.93 7.74 -13.94
CA GLN A 129 2.11 7.85 -12.50
C GLN A 129 0.90 7.30 -11.75
N VAL A 130 1.15 6.65 -10.61
CA VAL A 130 0.11 6.38 -9.61
C VAL A 130 -0.21 7.68 -8.88
N THR A 131 -1.44 8.16 -8.99
CA THR A 131 -1.83 9.47 -8.43
C THR A 131 -2.40 9.39 -7.03
N SER A 132 -2.99 8.27 -6.68
CA SER A 132 -3.35 7.93 -5.31
C SER A 132 -3.49 6.42 -5.16
N LEU A 133 -3.32 5.97 -3.93
CA LEU A 133 -3.49 4.58 -3.52
C LEU A 133 -4.23 4.59 -2.20
N GLU A 134 -5.34 3.85 -2.12
CA GLU A 134 -6.04 3.57 -0.89
C GLU A 134 -6.10 2.08 -0.61
N PHE A 135 -6.02 1.68 0.66
CA PHE A 135 -6.07 0.27 1.05
C PHE A 135 -6.33 0.12 2.54
N THR A 136 -6.80 -1.06 2.93
CA THR A 136 -6.97 -1.47 4.32
C THR A 136 -5.90 -2.50 4.68
N ASP A 137 -5.15 -2.26 5.77
CA ASP A 137 -4.14 -3.21 6.26
C ASP A 137 -4.76 -4.42 7.00
N SER A 138 -3.92 -5.39 7.38
CA SER A 138 -4.40 -6.56 8.12
C SER A 138 -4.86 -6.26 9.55
N ALA A 139 -4.55 -5.06 10.08
CA ALA A 139 -5.05 -4.58 11.36
C ALA A 139 -6.38 -3.81 11.22
N GLY A 140 -6.91 -3.69 9.99
CA GLY A 140 -8.17 -3.00 9.71
C GLY A 140 -8.05 -1.48 9.62
N VAL A 141 -6.84 -0.92 9.51
CA VAL A 141 -6.62 0.52 9.34
C VAL A 141 -6.67 0.86 7.86
N ARG A 142 -7.45 1.90 7.51
CA ARG A 142 -7.51 2.46 6.17
C ARG A 142 -6.37 3.45 5.97
N TRP A 143 -5.70 3.35 4.84
CA TRP A 143 -4.57 4.19 4.45
C TRP A 143 -4.84 4.86 3.12
N HIS A 144 -4.35 6.08 2.97
CA HIS A 144 -4.29 6.84 1.73
C HIS A 144 -2.84 7.24 1.46
N SER A 145 -2.42 7.13 0.21
CA SER A 145 -1.11 7.54 -0.27
C SER A 145 -1.27 8.45 -1.48
N ASP A 146 -0.66 9.63 -1.46
CA ASP A 146 -0.74 10.61 -2.55
C ASP A 146 0.26 10.31 -3.70
N ASP A 147 0.29 11.19 -4.70
CA ASP A 147 1.15 11.07 -5.89
C ASP A 147 2.65 11.14 -5.58
N ARG A 148 3.02 11.53 -4.35
CA ARG A 148 4.40 11.53 -3.83
C ARG A 148 4.67 10.37 -2.87
N ALA A 149 3.77 9.38 -2.83
CA ALA A 149 3.82 8.24 -1.93
C ALA A 149 3.83 8.63 -0.44
N ARG A 150 3.27 9.79 -0.08
CA ARG A 150 3.09 10.17 1.32
C ARG A 150 1.87 9.45 1.88
N LEU A 151 2.13 8.62 2.89
CA LEU A 151 1.14 7.75 3.51
C LEU A 151 0.51 8.39 4.76
N GLU A 152 -0.82 8.39 4.81
CA GLU A 152 -1.63 8.86 5.94
C GLU A 152 -2.79 7.88 6.24
N ALA A 153 -3.18 7.79 7.51
CA ALA A 153 -4.35 7.01 7.91
C ALA A 153 -5.63 7.82 7.69
N VAL A 154 -6.70 7.16 7.25
CA VAL A 154 -8.00 7.77 6.92
C VAL A 154 -9.07 7.38 7.95
#